data_AF-A0A439SW56-F1
#
_entry.id   AF-A0A439SW56-F1
#
_cell.length_a   1.000
_cell.length_b   1.000
_cell.length_c   1.000
_cell.angle_alpha   90.00
_cell.angle_beta   90.00
_cell.angle_gamma   90.00
#
_symmetry.space_group_name_H-M   'P 1'
#
loop_
_entity.id
_entity.type
_entity.pdbx_description
1 polymer ?
#
loop_
_entity_poly.entity_id
_entity_poly.type
_entity_poly.pdbx_seq_one_letter_code
_entity_poly.pdbx_strand_id
1 'polypeptide(L)'
;LGMSAGTIWQKRFASGGDLVAATKWQYVGGASVMVLASLAFETRTVVVNGELIFAMAWLVLVLSIGAIFLLMLMIRGGEMSKVASLFYLVPAVTAVIAWILFGEQLNLVQIVGMAIATLGVGLATAQPTKNQPTRARASR
;
A
#
# COMPACT_ATOMS: atom_id res chain seq x y z
N LEU A 1 -0.05 -9.53 -11.76
CA LEU A 1 -0.62 -10.90 -11.80
C LEU A 1 -0.70 -11.54 -10.42
N GLY A 2 0.42 -11.69 -9.68
CA GLY A 2 0.40 -12.28 -8.33
C GLY A 2 -0.55 -11.59 -7.33
N MET A 3 -0.50 -10.25 -7.23
CA MET A 3 -1.42 -9.50 -6.37
C MET A 3 -2.89 -9.65 -6.78
N SER A 4 -3.18 -9.60 -8.09
CA SER A 4 -4.54 -9.76 -8.62
C SER A 4 -5.10 -11.16 -8.36
N ALA A 5 -4.30 -12.22 -8.56
CA ALA A 5 -4.72 -13.59 -8.29
C ALA A 5 -4.92 -13.84 -6.79
N GLY A 6 -3.98 -13.37 -5.94
CA GLY A 6 -4.06 -13.53 -4.49
C GLY A 6 -5.30 -12.83 -3.88
N THR A 7 -5.62 -11.63 -4.34
CA THR A 7 -6.80 -10.89 -3.87
C THR A 7 -8.12 -11.55 -4.30
N ILE A 8 -8.20 -12.11 -5.51
CA ILE A 8 -9.37 -12.87 -5.97
C ILE A 8 -9.54 -14.14 -5.12
N TRP A 9 -8.45 -14.88 -4.87
CA TRP A 9 -8.49 -16.08 -4.03
C TRP A 9 -8.95 -15.75 -2.62
N GLN A 10 -8.34 -14.73 -1.99
CA GLN A 10 -8.69 -14.30 -0.64
C GLN A 10 -10.16 -13.90 -0.54
N LYS A 11 -10.67 -13.17 -1.54
CA LYS A 11 -12.09 -12.77 -1.58
C LYS A 11 -13.04 -13.96 -1.73
N ARG A 12 -12.65 -14.97 -2.52
CA ARG A 12 -13.47 -16.16 -2.78
C ARG A 12 -13.52 -17.13 -1.61
N PHE A 13 -12.41 -17.34 -0.91
CA PHE A 13 -12.27 -18.42 0.06
C PHE A 13 -12.05 -17.96 1.50
N ALA A 14 -11.64 -16.71 1.75
CA ALA A 14 -11.23 -16.21 3.06
C ALA A 14 -12.01 -14.95 3.52
N SER A 15 -13.15 -14.64 2.91
CA SER A 15 -13.93 -13.42 3.18
C SER A 15 -14.83 -13.48 4.42
N GLY A 16 -15.03 -14.65 5.04
CA GLY A 16 -15.94 -14.85 6.18
C GLY A 16 -15.30 -15.02 7.55
N GLY A 17 -13.96 -15.02 7.66
CA GLY A 17 -13.23 -15.28 8.91
C GLY A 17 -12.88 -14.02 9.70
N ASP A 18 -12.44 -14.20 10.97
CA ASP A 18 -11.88 -13.12 11.78
C ASP A 18 -10.66 -12.48 11.09
N LEU A 19 -10.69 -11.16 10.93
CA LEU A 19 -9.71 -10.38 10.20
C LEU A 19 -8.32 -10.48 10.85
N VAL A 20 -8.27 -10.57 12.18
CA VAL A 20 -7.01 -10.70 12.94
C VAL A 20 -6.41 -12.09 12.74
N ALA A 21 -7.23 -13.14 12.81
CA ALA A 21 -6.79 -14.50 12.51
C ALA A 21 -6.27 -14.63 11.07
N ALA A 22 -6.98 -14.08 10.08
CA ALA A 22 -6.56 -14.10 8.69
C ALA A 22 -5.22 -13.39 8.47
N THR A 23 -5.04 -12.22 9.08
CA THR A 23 -3.79 -11.43 8.97
C THR A 23 -2.61 -12.14 9.63
N LYS A 24 -2.83 -12.78 10.79
CA LYS A 24 -1.79 -13.60 11.45
C LYS A 24 -1.30 -14.73 10.54
N TRP A 25 -2.23 -15.47 9.93
CA TRP A 25 -1.87 -16.56 9.02
C TRP A 25 -1.22 -16.06 7.72
N GLN A 26 -1.58 -14.88 7.23
CA GLN A 26 -0.88 -14.25 6.09
C GLN A 26 0.58 -13.94 6.42
N TYR A 27 0.85 -13.35 7.58
CA TYR A 27 2.23 -13.08 8.01
C TYR A 27 3.02 -14.36 8.24
N VAL A 28 2.43 -15.38 8.85
CA VAL A 28 3.09 -16.70 9.03
C VAL A 28 3.40 -17.35 7.69
N GLY A 29 2.45 -17.35 6.75
CA GLY A 29 2.65 -17.89 5.41
C GLY A 29 3.74 -17.13 4.64
N GLY A 30 3.69 -15.80 4.64
CA GLY A 30 4.71 -14.96 4.00
C GLY A 30 6.09 -15.15 4.60
N ALA A 31 6.21 -15.18 5.93
CA ALA A 31 7.46 -15.41 6.63
C ALA A 31 8.03 -16.80 6.30
N SER A 32 7.19 -17.84 6.30
CA SER A 32 7.62 -19.21 5.98
C SER A 32 8.18 -19.30 4.56
N VAL A 33 7.49 -18.72 3.58
CA VAL A 33 7.96 -18.67 2.19
C VAL A 33 9.28 -17.90 2.08
N MET A 34 9.40 -16.76 2.77
CA MET A 34 10.64 -15.96 2.76
C MET A 34 11.81 -16.66 3.44
N VAL A 35 11.57 -17.40 4.53
CA VAL A 35 12.60 -18.23 5.18
C VAL A 35 13.08 -19.32 4.24
N LEU A 36 12.17 -20.04 3.58
CA LEU A 36 12.54 -21.07 2.59
C LEU A 36 13.33 -20.49 1.43
N ALA A 37 12.93 -19.31 0.92
CA ALA A 37 13.64 -18.62 -0.13
C ALA A 37 15.05 -18.17 0.31
N SER A 38 15.19 -17.58 1.50
CA SER A 38 16.50 -17.20 2.05
C SER A 38 17.41 -18.42 2.21
N LEU A 39 16.88 -19.56 2.68
CA LEU A 39 17.67 -20.80 2.79
C LEU A 39 18.15 -21.34 1.45
N ALA A 40 17.39 -21.12 0.38
CA ALA A 40 17.67 -21.62 -0.97
C ALA A 40 18.57 -20.69 -1.81
N PHE A 41 18.45 -19.37 -1.64
CA PHE A 41 19.08 -18.38 -2.51
C PHE A 41 20.16 -17.52 -1.84
N GLU A 42 20.27 -17.52 -0.51
CA GLU A 42 21.12 -16.58 0.22
C GLU A 42 22.26 -17.31 0.98
N THR A 43 23.41 -16.66 1.09
CA THR A 43 24.62 -17.19 1.74
C THR A 43 24.61 -17.08 3.27
N ARG A 44 23.51 -16.57 3.87
CA ARG A 44 23.30 -16.45 5.33
C ARG A 44 24.31 -15.54 6.05
N THR A 45 25.11 -14.79 5.30
CA THR A 45 26.05 -13.81 5.82
C THR A 45 25.35 -12.47 5.98
N VAL A 46 24.69 -12.26 7.12
CA VAL A 46 24.07 -10.97 7.46
C VAL A 46 25.02 -10.20 8.37
N VAL A 47 25.51 -9.05 7.88
CA VAL A 47 26.27 -8.12 8.72
C VAL A 47 25.27 -7.28 9.49
N VAL A 48 25.02 -7.66 10.73
CA VAL A 48 24.16 -6.87 11.63
C VAL A 48 24.90 -5.61 12.02
N ASN A 49 24.43 -4.47 11.54
CA ASN A 49 24.94 -3.15 11.90
C ASN A 49 23.78 -2.27 12.41
N GLY A 50 24.11 -1.13 13.04
CA GLY A 50 23.11 -0.23 13.59
C GLY A 50 22.15 0.33 12.54
N GLU A 51 22.62 0.52 11.30
CA GLU A 51 21.82 1.00 10.18
C GLU A 51 20.76 -0.03 9.74
N LEU A 52 21.13 -1.32 9.67
CA LEU A 52 20.22 -2.42 9.37
C LEU A 52 19.13 -2.53 10.42
N ILE A 53 19.51 -2.49 11.70
CA ILE A 53 18.55 -2.55 12.82
C ILE A 53 17.62 -1.34 12.76
N PHE A 54 18.16 -0.14 12.51
CA PHE A 54 17.38 1.08 12.39
C PHE A 54 16.40 1.02 11.20
N ALA A 55 16.87 0.58 10.03
CA ALA A 55 16.05 0.42 8.84
C ALA A 55 14.92 -0.59 9.08
N MET A 56 15.23 -1.75 9.67
CA MET A 56 14.21 -2.76 10.02
C MET A 56 13.19 -2.20 11.02
N ALA A 57 13.65 -1.54 12.08
CA ALA A 57 12.78 -0.93 13.08
C ALA A 57 11.88 0.15 12.46
N TRP A 58 12.42 0.98 11.57
CA TRP A 58 11.67 1.99 10.84
C TRP A 58 10.59 1.39 9.94
N LEU A 59 10.94 0.37 9.15
CA LEU A 59 10.01 -0.32 8.25
C LEU A 59 8.87 -0.99 9.04
N VAL A 60 9.16 -1.61 10.19
CA VAL A 60 8.16 -2.31 10.99
C VAL A 60 7.32 -1.34 11.82
N LEU A 61 7.95 -0.44 12.58
CA LEU A 61 7.22 0.41 13.53
C LEU A 61 6.52 1.57 12.83
N VAL A 62 7.21 2.29 11.95
CA VAL A 62 6.68 3.52 11.34
C VAL A 62 5.86 3.19 10.10
N LEU A 63 6.46 2.49 9.13
CA LEU A 63 5.79 2.23 7.85
C LEU A 63 4.71 1.14 7.93
N SER A 64 4.79 0.20 8.86
CA SER A 64 3.73 -0.80 9.03
C SER A 64 2.75 -0.41 10.14
N ILE A 65 3.18 -0.45 11.41
CA ILE A 65 2.27 -0.20 12.54
C ILE A 65 1.74 1.24 12.52
N GLY A 66 2.63 2.23 12.37
CA GLY A 66 2.27 3.64 12.33
C GLY A 66 1.31 3.98 11.19
N ALA A 67 1.60 3.50 9.98
CA ALA A 67 0.73 3.75 8.82
C ALA A 67 -0.66 3.11 8.98
N ILE A 68 -0.75 1.86 9.45
CA ILE A 68 -2.05 1.20 9.68
C ILE A 68 -2.81 1.90 10.81
N PHE A 69 -2.13 2.32 11.88
CA PHE A 69 -2.75 3.06 12.97
C PHE A 69 -3.31 4.40 12.49
N LEU A 70 -2.56 5.16 11.70
CA LEU A 70 -3.04 6.40 11.06
C LEU A 70 -4.26 6.12 10.18
N LEU A 71 -4.23 5.07 9.36
CA LEU A 71 -5.37 4.67 8.54
C LEU A 71 -6.61 4.39 9.41
N MET A 72 -6.47 3.63 10.50
CA MET A 72 -7.56 3.35 11.42
C MET A 72 -8.09 4.62 12.11
N LEU A 73 -7.21 5.55 12.50
CA LEU A 73 -7.62 6.84 13.07
C LEU A 73 -8.43 7.66 12.07
N MET A 74 -8.00 7.71 10.81
CA MET A 74 -8.71 8.48 9.79
C MET A 74 -10.05 7.83 9.40
N ILE A 75 -10.14 6.50 9.40
CA ILE A 75 -11.42 5.78 9.25
C ILE A 75 -12.37 6.15 10.38
N ARG A 76 -11.90 6.16 11.64
CA ARG A 76 -12.70 6.58 12.80
C ARG A 76 -13.14 8.04 12.71
N GLY A 77 -12.33 8.91 12.08
CA GLY A 77 -12.64 10.32 11.86
C GLY A 77 -13.60 10.62 10.70
N GLY A 78 -14.05 9.62 9.93
CA GLY A 78 -15.03 9.80 8.85
C GLY A 78 -14.47 10.35 7.52
N GLU A 79 -13.16 10.61 7.43
CA GLU A 79 -12.50 11.20 6.26
C GLU A 79 -11.98 10.13 5.26
N MET A 80 -12.55 8.92 5.26
CA MET A 80 -12.04 7.77 4.49
C MET A 80 -11.82 8.09 3.00
N SER A 81 -12.73 8.87 2.39
CA SER A 81 -12.64 9.26 0.98
C SER A 81 -11.44 10.19 0.69
N LYS A 82 -11.04 11.02 1.66
CA LYS A 82 -9.94 11.98 1.54
C LYS A 82 -8.58 11.32 1.79
N VAL A 83 -8.56 10.23 2.57
CA VAL A 83 -7.35 9.40 2.76
C VAL A 83 -7.07 8.54 1.53
N ALA A 84 -8.13 7.95 0.97
CA ALA A 84 -8.00 7.14 -0.23
C ALA A 84 -7.40 7.94 -1.40
N SER A 85 -7.75 9.23 -1.52
CA SER A 85 -7.14 10.10 -2.53
C SER A 85 -5.66 10.37 -2.27
N LEU A 86 -5.23 10.52 -1.02
CA LEU A 86 -3.81 10.69 -0.65
C LEU A 86 -2.95 9.50 -1.11
N PHE A 87 -3.45 8.25 -1.01
CA PHE A 87 -2.72 7.08 -1.49
C PHE A 87 -2.46 7.11 -2.99
N TYR A 88 -3.34 7.72 -3.79
CA TYR A 88 -3.10 7.86 -5.22
C TYR A 88 -2.01 8.89 -5.53
N LEU A 89 -1.76 9.88 -4.66
CA LEU A 89 -0.66 10.84 -4.84
C LEU A 89 0.71 10.27 -4.48
N VAL A 90 0.78 9.14 -3.76
CA VAL A 90 2.04 8.54 -3.30
C VAL A 90 3.06 8.39 -4.43
N PRO A 91 2.75 7.82 -5.61
CA PRO A 91 3.72 7.65 -6.70
C PRO A 91 4.34 8.97 -7.18
N ALA A 92 3.52 10.02 -7.30
CA ALA A 92 3.97 11.34 -7.75
C ALA A 92 4.89 12.00 -6.71
N VAL A 93 4.47 11.97 -5.44
CA VAL A 93 5.28 12.52 -4.33
C VAL A 93 6.59 11.76 -4.20
N THR A 94 6.58 10.43 -4.30
CA THR A 94 7.81 9.62 -4.25
C THR A 94 8.77 9.93 -5.39
N ALA A 95 8.27 10.19 -6.60
CA ALA A 95 9.12 10.57 -7.74
C ALA A 95 9.79 11.93 -7.53
N VAL A 96 9.05 12.92 -7.01
CA VAL A 96 9.60 14.24 -6.68
C VAL A 96 10.65 14.15 -5.58
N ILE A 97 10.37 13.38 -4.52
CA ILE A 97 11.33 13.14 -3.43
C ILE A 97 12.59 12.47 -3.98
N ALA A 98 12.45 11.45 -4.83
CA ALA A 98 13.58 10.74 -5.41
C ALA A 98 14.47 11.65 -6.28
N TRP A 99 13.85 12.50 -7.10
CA TRP A 99 14.57 13.51 -7.89
C TRP A 99 15.39 14.46 -7.01
N ILE A 100 14.82 14.95 -5.91
CA ILE A 100 15.48 15.90 -5.00
C ILE A 100 16.60 15.21 -4.19
N LEU A 101 16.32 14.05 -3.60
CA LEU A 101 17.23 13.39 -2.66
C LEU A 101 18.35 12.60 -3.35
N PHE A 102 18.06 11.93 -4.46
CA PHE A 102 19.04 11.08 -5.15
C PHE A 102 19.66 11.76 -6.37
N GLY A 103 19.18 12.96 -6.74
CA GLY A 103 19.72 13.72 -7.87
C GLY A 103 19.60 12.98 -9.21
N GLU A 104 18.62 12.07 -9.35
CA GLU A 104 18.40 11.35 -10.60
C GLU A 104 18.17 12.35 -11.74
N GLN A 105 18.96 12.24 -12.81
CA GLN A 105 18.74 13.03 -14.01
C GLN A 105 17.46 12.53 -14.68
N LEU A 106 16.37 13.25 -14.44
CA LEU A 106 15.07 12.96 -15.04
C LEU A 106 15.18 13.11 -16.56
N ASN A 107 15.30 11.99 -17.26
CA ASN A 107 15.24 11.96 -18.72
C ASN A 107 13.83 12.41 -19.16
N LEU A 108 13.71 12.98 -20.37
CA LEU A 108 12.45 13.48 -20.92
C LEU A 108 11.33 12.43 -20.85
N VAL A 109 11.68 11.15 -21.02
CA VAL A 109 10.75 10.01 -20.90
C VAL A 109 10.20 9.85 -19.47
N GLN A 110 11.03 10.02 -18.44
CA GLN A 110 10.59 9.97 -17.04
C GLN A 110 9.70 11.17 -16.70
N ILE A 111 10.02 12.36 -17.21
CA ILE A 111 9.19 13.56 -17.01
C ILE A 111 7.81 13.36 -17.63
N VAL A 112 7.74 12.88 -18.89
CA VAL A 112 6.49 12.58 -19.57
C VAL A 112 5.72 11.47 -18.86
N GLY A 113 6.40 10.40 -18.44
CA GLY A 113 5.79 9.31 -17.66
C GLY A 113 5.21 9.78 -16.34
N MET A 114 5.93 10.65 -15.61
CA MET A 114 5.48 11.25 -14.36
C MET A 114 4.28 12.18 -14.58
N ALA A 115 4.30 12.98 -15.64
CA ALA A 115 3.16 13.84 -16.00
C ALA A 115 1.91 13.01 -16.31
N ILE A 116 2.04 11.95 -17.12
CA ILE A 116 0.93 11.04 -17.44
C ILE A 116 0.39 10.36 -16.18
N ALA A 117 1.27 9.82 -15.32
CA ALA A 117 0.88 9.15 -14.08
C ALA A 117 0.16 10.11 -13.12
N THR A 118 0.70 11.32 -12.92
CA THR A 118 0.12 12.34 -12.04
C THR A 118 -1.23 12.82 -12.57
N LEU A 119 -1.36 13.02 -13.88
CA LEU A 119 -2.63 13.38 -14.51
C LEU A 119 -3.66 12.24 -14.42
N GLY A 120 -3.25 10.99 -14.63
CA GLY A 120 -4.12 9.83 -14.48
C GLY A 120 -4.67 9.69 -13.07
N VAL A 121 -3.82 9.89 -12.06
CA VAL A 121 -4.21 9.94 -10.65
C VAL A 121 -5.17 11.12 -10.38
N GLY A 122 -4.84 12.31 -10.89
CA GLY A 122 -5.68 13.50 -10.74
C GLY A 122 -7.07 13.30 -11.33
N LEU A 123 -7.18 12.71 -12.51
CA LEU A 123 -8.46 12.41 -13.16
C LEU A 123 -9.26 11.33 -12.41
N ALA A 124 -8.59 10.28 -11.92
CA ALA A 124 -9.25 9.23 -11.15
C ALA A 124 -9.79 9.72 -9.80
N THR A 125 -9.12 10.72 -9.20
CA THR A 125 -9.52 11.32 -7.91
C THR A 125 -10.47 12.50 -8.05
N ALA A 126 -10.48 13.18 -9.20
CA ALA A 126 -11.38 14.30 -9.49
C ALA A 126 -12.82 13.87 -9.83
N GLN A 127 -13.10 12.58 -9.99
CA GLN A 127 -14.48 12.12 -10.15
C GLN A 127 -15.26 12.37 -8.85
N PRO A 128 -16.25 13.27 -8.85
CA PRO A 128 -17.08 13.49 -7.69
C PRO A 128 -17.81 12.17 -7.43
N THR A 129 -17.70 11.67 -6.21
CA THR A 129 -18.54 10.58 -5.70
C THR A 129 -19.99 10.99 -5.97
N LYS A 130 -20.56 10.48 -7.06
CA LYS A 130 -21.93 10.79 -7.45
C LYS A 130 -22.80 10.17 -6.38
N ASN A 131 -23.19 10.99 -5.40
CA ASN A 131 -24.13 10.64 -4.33
C ASN A 131 -25.27 9.84 -4.97
N GLN A 132 -25.24 8.52 -4.78
CA GLN A 132 -26.37 7.69 -5.18
C GLN A 132 -27.51 8.15 -4.27
N PRO A 133 -28.59 8.74 -4.80
CA PRO A 133 -29.74 9.05 -3.99
C PRO A 133 -30.24 7.70 -3.50
N THR A 134 -30.24 7.51 -2.18
CA THR A 134 -30.99 6.45 -1.52
C THR A 134 -32.41 6.51 -2.07
N ARG A 135 -32.73 5.65 -3.05
CA ARG A 135 -34.12 5.37 -3.39
C ARG A 135 -34.67 4.61 -2.19
N ALA A 136 -35.03 5.38 -1.17
CA ALA A 136 -35.97 4.96 -0.15
C ALA A 136 -37.20 4.50 -0.90
N ARG A 137 -37.33 3.19 -0.99
CA ARG A 137 -38.44 2.48 -1.59
C ARG A 137 -39.65 2.76 -0.71
N ALA A 138 -40.29 3.90 -0.93
CA ALA A 138 -41.66 4.11 -0.55
C ALA A 138 -42.52 3.18 -1.42
N SER A 139 -42.81 2.00 -0.91
CA SER A 139 -43.90 1.13 -1.36
C SER A 139 -44.42 0.46 -0.10
N ARG A 140 -45.47 1.04 0.48
CA ARG A 140 -46.85 0.52 0.45
C ARG A 140 -47.05 -0.63 1.42
#